data_AF-A0ABD2Z3I7-F1
#
_entry.id   AF-A0ABD2Z3I7-F1
#
_cell.length_a   1.000
_cell.length_b   1.000
_cell.length_c   1.000
_cell.angle_alpha   90.00
_cell.angle_beta   90.00
_cell.angle_gamma   90.00
#
_symmetry.space_group_name_H-M   'P 1'
#
loop_
_entity.id
_entity.type
_entity.pdbx_description
1 polymer ?
#
loop_
_entity_poly.entity_id
_entity_poly.type
_entity_poly.pdbx_seq_one_letter_code
_entity_poly.pdbx_strand_id
1 'polypeptide(L)'
;MDTGRGYRSGGMLALLALQAVSEYCRLERKPPVTAGLVAANTLIYLRVPAFLDNILPTLDQVLFNADLIVRHKDLKRFVLSAFYHIGEHHLVYNMFSLLWKGIRLENSMGSTEFASLVAALVVMSQGITLLLSKCLLVFFDYERAYYNEYAAGFSGVLFGMKVILNSQSDSDAYVHGVPVPARFAAWAELILIQMLVPGVSFIGHLGGILAGLLYLHLKASYSGPDPLTKIFRGLTSILGWPLRFVQHLYRPRRRRISGRGTVGGTQRRTAYVWRCSECTYDNSGRLDVCEMCGSSRDDDGLPSPDLSGQTPELSLEELRSRRVQRFIR
;
A
#
# COMPACT_ATOMS: atom_id res chain seq x y z
N MET A 1 -45.50 15.61 -6.24
CA MET A 1 -45.76 15.22 -7.63
C MET A 1 -44.68 15.90 -8.47
N ASP A 2 -43.73 15.25 -9.10
CA ASP A 2 -43.38 13.84 -9.15
C ASP A 2 -41.93 13.73 -9.64
N THR A 3 -41.23 12.76 -9.04
CA THR A 3 -40.22 11.86 -9.62
C THR A 3 -39.16 12.41 -10.60
N GLY A 4 -37.92 12.47 -10.10
CA GLY A 4 -36.71 12.57 -10.92
C GLY A 4 -35.43 12.11 -10.22
N ARG A 5 -35.50 11.13 -9.30
CA ARG A 5 -34.31 10.47 -8.74
C ARG A 5 -33.76 9.52 -9.81
N GLY A 6 -33.09 10.10 -10.80
CA GLY A 6 -32.60 9.43 -11.99
C GLY A 6 -31.50 8.43 -11.68
N TYR A 7 -31.86 7.16 -11.91
CA TYR A 7 -31.01 6.02 -12.27
C TYR A 7 -29.94 5.55 -11.28
N ARG A 8 -30.23 4.39 -10.67
CA ARG A 8 -29.29 3.51 -9.98
C ARG A 8 -28.15 3.10 -10.93
N SER A 9 -27.05 3.84 -10.89
CA SER A 9 -25.76 3.37 -11.35
C SER A 9 -24.96 2.93 -10.12
N GLY A 10 -25.20 1.68 -9.70
CA GLY A 10 -24.50 1.07 -8.56
C GLY A 10 -23.84 -0.26 -8.92
N GLY A 11 -24.06 -0.74 -10.14
CA GLY A 11 -23.57 -2.03 -10.61
C GLY A 11 -22.05 -2.05 -10.79
N MET A 12 -21.47 -1.02 -11.43
CA MET A 12 -20.02 -0.97 -11.64
C MET A 12 -19.25 -0.66 -10.37
N LEU A 13 -19.79 0.19 -9.49
CA LEU A 13 -19.23 0.39 -8.14
C LEU A 13 -19.26 -0.90 -7.31
N ALA A 14 -20.34 -1.69 -7.39
CA ALA A 14 -20.41 -2.99 -6.72
C ALA A 14 -19.40 -4.00 -7.31
N LEU A 15 -19.23 -4.02 -8.64
CA LEU A 15 -18.21 -4.83 -9.31
C LEU A 15 -16.79 -4.39 -8.93
N LEU A 16 -16.53 -3.09 -8.89
CA LEU A 16 -15.26 -2.53 -8.43
C LEU A 16 -14.98 -2.97 -6.99
N ALA A 17 -15.97 -2.84 -6.09
CA ALA A 17 -15.83 -3.27 -4.71
C ALA A 17 -15.56 -4.78 -4.61
N LEU A 18 -16.31 -5.61 -5.35
CA LEU A 18 -16.14 -7.06 -5.34
C LEU A 18 -14.77 -7.47 -5.87
N GLN A 19 -14.31 -6.88 -6.96
CA GLN A 19 -12.99 -7.16 -7.53
C GLN A 19 -11.86 -6.62 -6.65
N ALA A 20 -12.00 -5.42 -6.08
CA ALA A 20 -11.03 -4.87 -5.13
C ALA A 20 -10.90 -5.76 -3.88
N VAL A 21 -12.02 -6.22 -3.32
CA VAL A 21 -12.02 -7.16 -2.19
C VAL A 21 -11.44 -8.51 -2.59
N SER A 22 -11.80 -9.04 -3.76
CA SER A 22 -11.29 -10.33 -4.25
C SER A 22 -9.77 -10.29 -4.43
N GLU A 23 -9.24 -9.30 -5.15
CA GLU A 23 -7.80 -9.10 -5.31
C GLU A 23 -7.12 -8.89 -3.95
N TYR A 24 -7.65 -8.00 -3.11
CA TYR A 24 -7.09 -7.74 -1.79
C TYR A 24 -7.03 -9.01 -0.92
N CYS A 25 -8.07 -9.85 -0.94
CA CYS A 25 -8.11 -11.11 -0.20
C CYS A 25 -7.08 -12.13 -0.72
N ARG A 26 -6.89 -12.20 -2.05
CA ARG A 26 -5.95 -13.13 -2.70
C ARG A 26 -4.48 -12.81 -2.49
N LEU A 27 -4.15 -11.55 -2.23
CA LEU A 27 -2.75 -11.14 -2.01
C LEU A 27 -2.21 -11.61 -0.66
N GLU A 28 -1.03 -12.24 -0.65
CA GLU A 28 -0.33 -12.61 0.58
C GLU A 28 0.13 -11.37 1.36
N ARG A 29 0.71 -10.40 0.64
CA ARG A 29 1.08 -9.08 1.18
C ARG A 29 0.01 -8.07 0.84
N LYS A 30 -0.64 -7.52 1.87
CA LYS A 30 -1.67 -6.49 1.70
C LYS A 30 -1.00 -5.14 1.34
N PRO A 31 -1.41 -4.45 0.26
CA PRO A 31 -0.88 -3.14 -0.14
C PRO A 31 -1.72 -2.00 0.48
N PRO A 32 -1.38 -1.51 1.69
CA PRO A 32 -2.23 -0.57 2.43
C PRO A 32 -2.40 0.79 1.74
N VAL A 33 -1.38 1.28 1.04
CA VAL A 33 -1.45 2.61 0.40
C VAL A 33 -2.33 2.55 -0.83
N THR A 34 -2.19 1.51 -1.65
CA THR A 34 -3.06 1.27 -2.80
C THR A 34 -4.51 1.11 -2.36
N ALA A 35 -4.78 0.30 -1.33
CA ALA A 35 -6.12 0.14 -0.78
C ALA A 35 -6.68 1.47 -0.23
N GLY A 36 -5.84 2.23 0.48
CA GLY A 36 -6.20 3.55 1.02
C GLY A 36 -6.53 4.56 -0.08
N LEU A 37 -5.77 4.59 -1.18
CA LEU A 37 -6.02 5.47 -2.31
C LEU A 37 -7.32 5.08 -3.05
N VAL A 38 -7.57 3.78 -3.27
CA VAL A 38 -8.83 3.31 -3.88
C VAL A 38 -10.02 3.71 -3.00
N ALA A 39 -9.91 3.48 -1.69
CA ALA A 39 -10.95 3.87 -0.74
C ALA A 39 -11.15 5.39 -0.73
N ALA A 40 -10.09 6.19 -0.65
CA ALA A 40 -10.16 7.65 -0.60
C ALA A 40 -10.85 8.24 -1.83
N ASN A 41 -10.44 7.84 -3.05
CA ASN A 41 -11.06 8.31 -4.29
C ASN A 41 -12.54 7.89 -4.39
N THR A 42 -12.86 6.66 -3.95
CA THR A 42 -14.24 6.17 -3.94
C THR A 42 -15.12 6.91 -2.93
N LEU A 43 -14.60 7.17 -1.72
CA LEU A 43 -15.33 7.92 -0.68
C LEU A 43 -15.54 9.39 -1.08
N ILE A 44 -14.53 10.03 -1.70
CA ILE A 44 -14.65 11.39 -2.24
C ILE A 44 -15.75 11.45 -3.30
N TYR A 45 -15.81 10.46 -4.20
CA TYR A 45 -16.83 10.40 -5.25
C TYR A 45 -18.23 10.14 -4.69
N LEU A 46 -18.36 9.16 -3.79
CA LEU A 46 -19.65 8.79 -3.20
C LEU A 46 -20.17 9.81 -2.20
N ARG A 47 -19.30 10.66 -1.64
CA ARG A 47 -19.61 11.59 -0.54
C ARG A 47 -20.17 10.91 0.71
N VAL A 48 -19.76 9.66 0.95
CA VAL A 48 -20.23 8.88 2.10
C VAL A 48 -19.13 8.81 3.16
N PRO A 49 -19.41 9.11 4.44
CA PRO A 49 -20.72 9.42 5.05
C PRO A 49 -21.14 10.90 4.90
N ALA A 50 -22.42 11.22 5.09
CA ALA A 50 -23.02 12.54 4.82
C ALA A 50 -22.32 13.76 5.47
N PHE A 51 -21.55 13.57 6.56
CA PHE A 51 -20.74 14.67 7.11
C PHE A 51 -19.65 15.15 6.14
N LEU A 52 -19.21 14.31 5.20
CA LEU A 52 -18.24 14.67 4.17
C LEU A 52 -18.78 15.73 3.21
N ASP A 53 -20.10 15.86 3.03
CA ASP A 53 -20.68 16.92 2.20
C ASP A 53 -20.37 18.31 2.75
N ASN A 54 -20.28 18.45 4.07
CA ASN A 54 -19.98 19.72 4.73
C ASN A 54 -18.48 20.06 4.73
N ILE A 55 -17.60 19.07 4.51
CA ILE A 55 -16.14 19.22 4.60
C ILE A 55 -15.51 19.29 3.21
N LEU A 56 -15.96 18.46 2.28
CA LEU A 56 -15.37 18.32 0.97
C LEU A 56 -15.93 19.38 0.01
N PRO A 57 -15.07 20.16 -0.68
CA PRO A 57 -15.52 21.13 -1.67
C PRO A 57 -16.26 20.45 -2.82
N THR A 58 -17.22 21.11 -3.45
CA THR A 58 -17.95 20.55 -4.60
C THR A 58 -17.05 20.39 -5.83
N LEU A 59 -17.47 19.58 -6.81
CA LEU A 59 -16.64 19.27 -8.00
C LEU A 59 -16.21 20.54 -8.74
N ASP A 60 -17.13 21.47 -8.98
CA ASP A 60 -16.92 22.77 -9.62
C ASP A 60 -15.86 23.64 -8.93
N GLN A 61 -15.72 23.51 -7.61
CA GLN A 61 -14.74 24.23 -6.81
C GLN A 61 -13.33 23.64 -6.92
N VAL A 62 -13.18 22.41 -7.41
CA VAL A 62 -11.89 21.70 -7.46
C VAL A 62 -11.49 21.24 -8.85
N LEU A 63 -12.33 21.38 -9.87
CA LEU A 63 -11.93 21.11 -11.25
C LEU A 63 -10.64 21.87 -11.57
N PHE A 64 -9.66 21.14 -12.11
CA PHE A 64 -8.40 21.68 -12.57
C PHE A 64 -8.68 22.63 -13.73
N ASN A 65 -8.22 23.86 -13.60
CA ASN A 65 -8.24 24.86 -14.65
C ASN A 65 -6.99 25.72 -14.50
N ALA A 66 -6.17 25.79 -15.55
CA ALA A 66 -4.86 26.40 -15.47
C ALA A 66 -4.93 27.90 -15.16
N ASP A 67 -5.87 28.62 -15.78
CA ASP A 67 -6.10 30.03 -15.52
C ASP A 67 -6.46 30.30 -14.06
N LEU A 68 -7.47 29.61 -13.52
CA LEU A 68 -7.92 29.81 -12.15
C LEU A 68 -6.82 29.49 -11.13
N ILE A 69 -6.06 28.40 -11.36
CA ILE A 69 -4.95 28.01 -10.48
C ILE A 69 -3.87 29.10 -10.48
N VAL A 70 -3.47 29.60 -11.66
CA VAL A 70 -2.40 30.60 -11.77
C VAL A 70 -2.84 31.96 -11.23
N ARG A 71 -4.01 32.45 -11.65
CA ARG A 71 -4.50 33.78 -11.26
C ARG A 71 -4.80 33.89 -9.77
N HIS A 72 -5.44 32.87 -9.20
CA HIS A 72 -5.90 32.91 -7.81
C HIS A 72 -5.00 32.14 -6.84
N LYS A 73 -3.90 31.54 -7.32
CA LYS A 73 -3.04 30.64 -6.54
C LYS A 73 -3.87 29.52 -5.88
N ASP A 74 -4.85 28.98 -6.61
CA ASP A 74 -5.82 28.01 -6.09
C ASP A 74 -5.18 26.62 -5.94
N LEU A 75 -4.45 26.43 -4.84
CA LEU A 75 -3.80 25.16 -4.50
C LEU A 75 -4.80 24.02 -4.29
N LYS A 76 -6.05 24.36 -3.91
CA LYS A 76 -7.12 23.39 -3.72
C LYS A 76 -7.47 22.74 -5.07
N ARG A 77 -7.66 23.52 -6.14
CA ARG A 77 -7.84 23.00 -7.52
C ARG A 77 -6.62 22.23 -8.00
N PHE A 78 -5.42 22.73 -7.69
CA PHE A 78 -4.17 22.10 -8.11
C PHE A 78 -4.02 20.68 -7.56
N VAL A 79 -4.29 20.47 -6.25
CA VAL A 79 -4.09 19.16 -5.61
C VAL A 79 -5.35 18.29 -5.67
N LEU A 80 -6.51 18.81 -5.28
CA LEU A 80 -7.72 17.99 -5.10
C LEU A 80 -8.31 17.49 -6.42
N SER A 81 -8.12 18.21 -7.53
CA SER A 81 -8.58 17.76 -8.84
C SER A 81 -8.12 16.35 -9.21
N ALA A 82 -6.92 15.93 -8.74
CA ALA A 82 -6.40 14.59 -8.96
C ALA A 82 -7.26 13.49 -8.31
N PHE A 83 -7.99 13.81 -7.24
CA PHE A 83 -8.76 12.83 -6.46
C PHE A 83 -10.26 12.86 -6.75
N TYR A 84 -10.72 13.85 -7.54
CA TYR A 84 -12.12 14.00 -7.91
C TYR A 84 -12.37 13.36 -9.28
N HIS A 85 -13.59 12.85 -9.48
CA HIS A 85 -13.97 12.16 -10.71
C HIS A 85 -15.32 12.68 -11.19
N ILE A 86 -15.42 12.96 -12.50
CA ILE A 86 -16.61 13.57 -13.12
C ILE A 86 -17.77 12.56 -13.24
N GLY A 87 -17.48 11.25 -13.29
CA GLY A 87 -18.51 10.22 -13.40
C GLY A 87 -18.02 8.83 -13.00
N GLU A 88 -18.97 7.90 -12.88
CA GLU A 88 -18.73 6.56 -12.32
C GLU A 88 -17.78 5.74 -13.17
N HIS A 89 -17.97 5.72 -14.49
CA HIS A 89 -17.07 5.01 -15.40
C HIS A 89 -15.63 5.50 -15.25
N HIS A 90 -15.45 6.83 -15.18
CA HIS A 90 -14.12 7.43 -15.02
C HIS A 90 -13.48 7.01 -13.69
N LEU A 91 -14.23 7.04 -12.58
CA LEU A 91 -13.76 6.53 -11.29
C LEU A 91 -13.37 5.06 -11.39
N VAL A 92 -14.29 4.21 -11.86
CA VAL A 92 -14.12 2.74 -11.86
C VAL A 92 -12.90 2.33 -12.69
N TYR A 93 -12.71 2.89 -13.88
CA TYR A 93 -11.52 2.61 -14.70
C TYR A 93 -10.23 3.09 -14.02
N ASN A 94 -10.23 4.28 -13.42
CA ASN A 94 -9.07 4.77 -12.67
C ASN A 94 -8.76 3.87 -11.47
N MET A 95 -9.77 3.41 -10.74
CA MET A 95 -9.57 2.56 -9.56
C MET A 95 -9.10 1.16 -9.94
N PHE A 96 -9.57 0.58 -11.04
CA PHE A 96 -9.03 -0.68 -11.57
C PHE A 96 -7.57 -0.54 -12.01
N SER A 97 -7.27 0.52 -12.75
CA SER A 97 -5.93 0.85 -13.18
C SER A 97 -4.99 1.08 -11.98
N LEU A 98 -5.46 1.79 -10.95
CA LEU A 98 -4.75 1.99 -9.69
C LEU A 98 -4.52 0.70 -8.93
N LEU A 99 -5.52 -0.18 -8.84
CA LEU A 99 -5.37 -1.45 -8.15
C LEU A 99 -4.24 -2.26 -8.79
N TRP A 100 -4.27 -2.45 -10.11
CA TRP A 100 -3.25 -3.22 -10.80
C TRP A 100 -1.85 -2.57 -10.74
N LYS A 101 -1.75 -1.26 -11.02
CA LYS A 101 -0.46 -0.54 -11.05
C LYS A 101 0.11 -0.37 -9.63
N GLY A 102 -0.75 -0.01 -8.69
CA GLY A 102 -0.42 0.25 -7.29
C GLY A 102 0.02 -1.01 -6.55
N ILE A 103 -0.70 -2.13 -6.68
CA ILE A 103 -0.29 -3.41 -6.08
C ILE A 103 1.14 -3.78 -6.52
N ARG A 104 1.43 -3.68 -7.82
CA ARG A 104 2.75 -4.03 -8.37
C ARG A 104 3.85 -3.11 -7.83
N LEU A 105 3.65 -1.80 -7.90
CA LEU A 105 4.63 -0.82 -7.42
C LEU A 105 4.84 -0.92 -5.90
N GLU A 106 3.77 -0.96 -5.12
CA GLU A 106 3.82 -1.02 -3.65
C GLU A 106 4.51 -2.30 -3.17
N ASN A 107 4.25 -3.44 -3.82
CA ASN A 107 4.94 -4.68 -3.49
C ASN A 107 6.43 -4.64 -3.87
N SER A 108 6.80 -3.98 -4.97
CA SER A 108 8.19 -3.92 -5.41
C SER A 108 9.06 -2.95 -4.61
N MET A 109 8.53 -1.80 -4.18
CA MET A 109 9.32 -0.77 -3.50
C MET A 109 9.00 -0.57 -2.02
N GLY A 110 7.89 -1.12 -1.53
CA GLY A 110 7.40 -0.87 -0.17
C GLY A 110 6.41 0.30 -0.10
N SER A 111 5.57 0.28 0.95
CA SER A 111 4.47 1.24 1.11
C SER A 111 4.92 2.68 1.33
N THR A 112 6.06 2.92 2.00
CA THR A 112 6.51 4.30 2.30
C THR A 112 7.03 4.97 1.04
N GLU A 113 7.84 4.25 0.29
CA GLU A 113 8.43 4.64 -1.00
C GLU A 113 7.34 4.77 -2.06
N PHE A 114 6.33 3.89 -2.04
CA PHE A 114 5.17 4.02 -2.93
C PHE A 114 4.32 5.25 -2.59
N ALA A 115 4.11 5.56 -1.31
CA ALA A 115 3.40 6.78 -0.90
C ALA A 115 4.15 8.05 -1.32
N SER A 116 5.49 8.08 -1.16
CA SER A 116 6.29 9.23 -1.60
C SER A 116 6.29 9.37 -3.13
N LEU A 117 6.33 8.26 -3.86
CA LEU A 117 6.15 8.24 -5.31
C LEU A 117 4.80 8.83 -5.72
N VAL A 118 3.70 8.37 -5.12
CA VAL A 118 2.35 8.88 -5.43
C VAL A 118 2.28 10.38 -5.19
N ALA A 119 2.78 10.86 -4.04
CA ALA A 119 2.79 12.28 -3.70
C ALA A 119 3.60 13.10 -4.72
N ALA A 120 4.79 12.61 -5.10
CA ALA A 120 5.60 13.26 -6.12
C ALA A 120 4.88 13.30 -7.48
N LEU A 121 4.26 12.20 -7.90
CA LEU A 121 3.53 12.15 -9.16
C LEU A 121 2.30 13.06 -9.17
N VAL A 122 1.57 13.20 -8.07
CA VAL A 122 0.45 14.18 -7.98
C VAL A 122 0.96 15.59 -8.26
N VAL A 123 2.02 16.02 -7.58
CA VAL A 123 2.55 17.38 -7.74
C VAL A 123 3.17 17.58 -9.12
N MET A 124 3.99 16.63 -9.59
CA MET A 124 4.68 16.72 -10.88
C MET A 124 3.69 16.69 -12.05
N SER A 125 2.71 15.78 -12.06
CA SER A 125 1.75 15.69 -13.16
C SER A 125 0.88 16.95 -13.26
N GLN A 126 0.38 17.47 -12.14
CA GLN A 126 -0.41 18.70 -12.11
C GLN A 126 0.45 19.92 -12.51
N GLY A 127 1.69 20.00 -12.01
CA GLY A 127 2.63 21.06 -12.34
C GLY A 127 3.00 21.10 -13.82
N ILE A 128 3.29 19.93 -14.41
CA ILE A 128 3.60 19.82 -15.83
C ILE A 128 2.36 20.12 -16.68
N THR A 129 1.18 19.67 -16.28
CA THR A 129 -0.08 19.99 -16.98
C THR A 129 -0.32 21.51 -17.03
N LEU A 130 -0.10 22.19 -15.90
CA LEU A 130 -0.20 23.65 -15.81
C LEU A 130 0.84 24.33 -16.72
N LEU A 131 2.10 23.87 -16.68
CA LEU A 131 3.17 24.40 -17.51
C LEU A 131 2.87 24.21 -19.01
N LEU A 132 2.44 23.01 -19.42
CA LEU A 132 2.06 22.72 -20.80
C LEU A 132 0.90 23.62 -21.26
N SER A 133 -0.14 23.76 -20.45
CA SER A 133 -1.29 24.62 -20.77
C SER A 133 -0.86 26.08 -20.96
N LYS A 134 0.05 26.58 -20.11
CA LYS A 134 0.60 27.94 -20.22
C LYS A 134 1.54 28.09 -21.43
N CYS A 135 2.37 27.10 -21.72
CA CYS A 135 3.24 27.11 -22.90
C CYS A 135 2.42 27.11 -24.19
N LEU A 136 1.33 26.33 -24.26
CA LEU A 136 0.41 26.32 -25.40
C LEU A 136 -0.25 27.68 -25.60
N LEU A 137 -0.61 28.38 -24.53
CA LEU A 137 -1.09 29.76 -24.62
C LEU A 137 -0.02 30.70 -25.18
N VAL A 138 1.18 30.70 -24.59
CA VAL A 138 2.23 31.70 -24.91
C VAL A 138 2.88 31.50 -26.28
N PHE A 139 3.09 30.25 -26.70
CA PHE A 139 3.83 29.96 -27.93
C PHE A 139 2.94 29.62 -29.13
N PHE A 140 1.66 29.28 -28.91
CA PHE A 140 0.76 28.81 -29.96
C PHE A 140 -0.61 29.51 -29.94
N ASP A 141 -0.81 30.52 -29.09
CA ASP A 141 -2.08 31.23 -28.88
C ASP A 141 -3.28 30.28 -28.65
N TYR A 142 -3.00 29.09 -28.08
CA TYR A 142 -4.02 28.07 -27.88
C TYR A 142 -4.75 28.28 -26.55
N GLU A 143 -5.62 29.29 -26.54
CA GLU A 143 -6.38 29.76 -25.38
C GLU A 143 -7.23 28.68 -24.71
N ARG A 144 -7.75 27.73 -25.51
CA ARG A 144 -8.69 26.72 -25.03
C ARG A 144 -8.12 25.87 -23.89
N ALA A 145 -6.86 25.43 -24.00
CA ALA A 145 -6.20 24.61 -22.98
C ALA A 145 -6.04 25.36 -21.65
N TYR A 146 -5.81 26.67 -21.70
CA TYR A 146 -5.50 27.46 -20.52
C TYR A 146 -6.77 27.97 -19.81
N TYR A 147 -7.73 28.52 -20.57
CA TYR A 147 -8.93 29.16 -20.02
C TYR A 147 -10.13 28.23 -19.90
N ASN A 148 -10.36 27.37 -20.89
CA ASN A 148 -11.66 26.69 -21.07
C ASN A 148 -11.61 25.18 -20.77
N GLU A 149 -10.42 24.62 -20.56
CA GLU A 149 -10.27 23.22 -20.21
C GLU A 149 -10.47 23.03 -18.69
N TYR A 150 -11.34 22.09 -18.36
CA TYR A 150 -11.61 21.67 -16.98
C TYR A 150 -11.39 20.16 -16.88
N ALA A 151 -10.57 19.74 -15.93
CA ALA A 151 -10.23 18.34 -15.75
C ALA A 151 -10.30 17.93 -14.28
N ALA A 152 -10.57 16.66 -14.03
CA ALA A 152 -10.40 16.02 -12.73
C ALA A 152 -10.18 14.53 -12.95
N GLY A 153 -9.39 13.89 -12.11
CA GLY A 153 -9.17 12.46 -12.14
C GLY A 153 -7.74 12.08 -11.77
N PHE A 154 -7.60 10.85 -11.27
CA PHE A 154 -6.30 10.31 -10.85
C PHE A 154 -5.45 9.82 -12.03
N SER A 155 -5.96 9.93 -13.26
CA SER A 155 -5.38 9.35 -14.47
C SER A 155 -3.98 9.87 -14.79
N GLY A 156 -3.69 11.15 -14.57
CA GLY A 156 -2.32 11.69 -14.75
C GLY A 156 -1.28 10.96 -13.88
N VAL A 157 -1.63 10.68 -12.62
CA VAL A 157 -0.79 9.88 -11.72
C VAL A 157 -0.65 8.44 -12.23
N LEU A 158 -1.73 7.84 -12.74
CA LEU A 158 -1.72 6.48 -13.29
C LEU A 158 -0.85 6.34 -14.54
N PHE A 159 -0.84 7.35 -15.41
CA PHE A 159 0.09 7.42 -16.54
C PHE A 159 1.55 7.51 -16.06
N GLY A 160 1.83 8.33 -15.05
CA GLY A 160 3.16 8.41 -14.44
C GLY A 160 3.61 7.07 -13.83
N MET A 161 2.72 6.40 -13.08
CA MET A 161 2.95 5.05 -12.56
C MET A 161 3.21 4.04 -13.69
N LYS A 162 2.49 4.14 -14.81
CA LYS A 162 2.68 3.26 -15.95
C LYS A 162 4.07 3.42 -16.56
N VAL A 163 4.54 4.65 -16.73
CA VAL A 163 5.90 4.92 -17.22
C VAL A 163 6.92 4.25 -16.31
N ILE A 164 6.80 4.43 -15.00
CA ILE A 164 7.75 3.87 -14.00
C ILE A 164 7.71 2.35 -13.95
N LEU A 165 6.52 1.75 -14.04
CA LEU A 165 6.36 0.28 -14.09
C LEU A 165 7.06 -0.33 -15.30
N ASN A 166 7.03 0.36 -16.43
CA ASN A 166 7.51 -0.16 -17.70
C ASN A 166 8.94 0.28 -18.04
N SER A 167 9.56 1.17 -17.27
CA SER A 167 10.87 1.72 -17.59
C SER A 167 12.03 0.74 -17.41
N GLN A 168 11.84 -0.32 -16.64
CA GLN A 168 12.85 -1.34 -16.33
C GLN A 168 12.53 -2.70 -16.97
N SER A 169 11.53 -2.76 -17.85
CA SER A 169 11.11 -3.99 -18.50
C SER A 169 11.62 -4.01 -19.93
N ASP A 170 12.48 -4.98 -20.23
CA ASP A 170 12.93 -5.25 -21.60
C ASP A 170 11.93 -6.11 -22.40
N SER A 171 10.82 -6.52 -21.77
CA SER A 171 9.76 -7.34 -22.37
C SER A 171 8.62 -6.52 -22.94
N ASP A 172 7.75 -7.16 -23.73
CA ASP A 172 6.51 -6.56 -24.18
C ASP A 172 5.50 -6.41 -23.03
N ALA A 173 4.82 -5.27 -23.00
CA ALA A 173 3.67 -5.01 -22.17
C ALA A 173 2.38 -5.16 -22.99
N TYR A 174 1.36 -5.77 -22.39
CA TYR A 174 0.06 -5.91 -23.06
C TYR A 174 -0.81 -4.68 -22.79
N VAL A 175 -1.16 -3.95 -23.85
CA VAL A 175 -2.10 -2.83 -23.81
C VAL A 175 -3.38 -3.28 -24.50
N HIS A 176 -4.45 -3.52 -23.72
CA HIS A 176 -5.73 -4.04 -24.22
C HIS A 176 -5.60 -5.33 -25.08
N GLY A 177 -4.70 -6.24 -24.68
CA GLY A 177 -4.47 -7.51 -25.37
C GLY A 177 -3.47 -7.45 -26.53
N VAL A 178 -2.98 -6.25 -26.89
CA VAL A 178 -1.94 -6.09 -27.92
C VAL A 178 -0.56 -6.00 -27.25
N PRO A 179 0.43 -6.82 -27.66
CA PRO A 179 1.80 -6.69 -27.17
C PRO A 179 2.44 -5.43 -27.76
N VAL A 180 3.00 -4.60 -26.89
CA VAL A 180 3.71 -3.37 -27.24
C VAL A 180 5.00 -3.32 -26.42
N PRO A 181 6.15 -2.92 -26.96
CA PRO A 181 7.36 -2.78 -26.18
C PRO A 181 7.09 -1.91 -24.94
N ALA A 182 7.47 -2.38 -23.75
CA ALA A 182 7.03 -1.76 -22.48
C ALA A 182 7.27 -0.24 -22.43
N ARG A 183 8.40 0.24 -22.95
CA ARG A 183 8.73 1.67 -23.07
C ARG A 183 7.67 2.53 -23.79
N PHE A 184 6.91 1.94 -24.72
CA PHE A 184 5.86 2.62 -25.49
C PHE A 184 4.45 2.37 -24.93
N ALA A 185 4.30 1.55 -23.90
CA ALA A 185 2.99 1.17 -23.38
C ALA A 185 2.16 2.37 -22.89
N ALA A 186 2.78 3.38 -22.28
CA ALA A 186 2.10 4.60 -21.84
C ALA A 186 1.61 5.43 -23.04
N TRP A 187 2.42 5.54 -24.09
CA TRP A 187 2.06 6.24 -25.32
C TRP A 187 0.94 5.54 -26.09
N ALA A 188 0.99 4.21 -26.18
CA ALA A 188 -0.06 3.41 -26.80
C ALA A 188 -1.40 3.56 -26.05
N GLU A 189 -1.39 3.55 -24.71
CA GLU A 189 -2.60 3.78 -23.91
C GLU A 189 -3.12 5.22 -24.06
N LEU A 190 -2.24 6.22 -24.19
CA LEU A 190 -2.65 7.61 -24.45
C LEU A 190 -3.44 7.72 -25.76
N ILE A 191 -2.90 7.16 -26.85
CA ILE A 191 -3.55 7.18 -28.16
C ILE A 191 -4.92 6.47 -28.08
N LEU A 192 -4.94 5.28 -27.48
CA LEU A 192 -6.15 4.48 -27.38
C LEU A 192 -7.25 5.16 -26.56
N ILE A 193 -6.91 5.70 -25.38
CA ILE A 193 -7.88 6.40 -24.53
C ILE A 193 -8.43 7.64 -25.22
N GLN A 194 -7.60 8.38 -25.96
CA GLN A 194 -8.05 9.57 -26.69
C GLN A 194 -9.05 9.21 -27.80
N MET A 195 -8.94 8.02 -28.40
CA MET A 195 -9.89 7.53 -29.39
C MET A 195 -11.17 6.97 -28.76
N LEU A 196 -11.07 6.27 -27.63
CA LEU A 196 -12.19 5.56 -27.01
C LEU A 196 -13.04 6.45 -26.10
N VAL A 197 -12.45 7.45 -25.44
CA VAL A 197 -13.13 8.29 -24.45
C VAL A 197 -12.91 9.76 -24.79
N PRO A 198 -13.58 10.28 -25.83
CA PRO A 198 -13.49 11.68 -26.19
C PRO A 198 -14.01 12.55 -25.02
N GLY A 199 -13.19 13.51 -24.58
CA GLY A 199 -13.52 14.42 -23.48
C GLY A 199 -12.65 14.28 -22.22
N VAL A 200 -11.78 13.28 -22.14
CA VAL A 200 -10.71 13.24 -21.13
C VAL A 200 -9.56 14.18 -21.51
N SER A 201 -8.88 14.75 -20.51
CA SER A 201 -7.82 15.74 -20.76
C SER A 201 -6.55 15.08 -21.31
N PHE A 202 -6.31 15.28 -22.61
CA PHE A 202 -5.06 14.88 -23.27
C PHE A 202 -3.84 15.50 -22.58
N ILE A 203 -3.90 16.80 -22.27
CA ILE A 203 -2.80 17.54 -21.64
C ILE A 203 -2.52 16.99 -20.24
N GLY A 204 -3.56 16.65 -19.48
CA GLY A 204 -3.42 16.01 -18.17
C GLY A 204 -2.73 14.65 -18.24
N HIS A 205 -3.10 13.80 -19.21
CA HIS A 205 -2.46 12.50 -19.41
C HIS A 205 -1.00 12.63 -19.89
N LEU A 206 -0.74 13.53 -20.84
CA LEU A 206 0.62 13.85 -21.30
C LEU A 206 1.48 14.37 -20.15
N GLY A 207 0.93 15.27 -19.31
CA GLY A 207 1.58 15.75 -18.09
C GLY A 207 1.91 14.60 -17.13
N GLY A 208 1.05 13.60 -17.03
CA GLY A 208 1.30 12.35 -16.30
C GLY A 208 2.47 11.53 -16.83
N ILE A 209 2.55 11.32 -18.15
CA ILE A 209 3.66 10.60 -18.79
C ILE A 209 4.98 11.33 -18.55
N LEU A 210 5.00 12.64 -18.80
CA LEU A 210 6.19 13.48 -18.58
C LEU A 210 6.60 13.51 -17.10
N ALA A 211 5.64 13.52 -16.17
CA ALA A 211 5.92 13.41 -14.74
C ALA A 211 6.60 12.08 -14.38
N GLY A 212 6.16 10.97 -14.96
CA GLY A 212 6.81 9.67 -14.78
C GLY A 212 8.27 9.67 -15.29
N LEU A 213 8.50 10.24 -16.48
CA LEU A 213 9.86 10.38 -17.04
C LEU A 213 10.74 11.28 -16.17
N LEU A 214 10.21 12.44 -15.74
CA LEU A 214 10.92 13.37 -14.87
C LEU A 214 11.26 12.71 -13.53
N TYR A 215 10.33 11.96 -12.93
CA TYR A 215 10.58 11.24 -11.69
C TYR A 215 11.72 10.23 -11.84
N LEU A 216 11.73 9.44 -12.91
CA LEU A 216 12.81 8.48 -13.18
C LEU A 216 14.16 9.18 -13.37
N HIS A 217 14.17 10.30 -14.09
CA HIS A 217 15.38 11.08 -14.31
C HIS A 217 15.92 11.64 -12.98
N LEU A 218 15.07 12.26 -12.17
CA LEU A 218 15.45 12.77 -10.86
C LEU A 218 15.94 11.66 -9.93
N LYS A 219 15.27 10.51 -9.92
CA LYS A 219 15.68 9.34 -9.12
C LYS A 219 17.02 8.75 -9.57
N ALA A 220 17.30 8.74 -10.87
CA ALA A 220 18.59 8.32 -11.39
C ALA A 220 19.71 9.30 -11.04
N SER A 221 19.41 10.61 -10.97
CA SER A 221 20.37 11.65 -10.59
C SER A 221 20.61 11.76 -9.08
N TYR A 222 19.66 11.35 -8.24
CA TYR A 222 19.77 11.39 -6.78
C TYR A 222 20.00 10.00 -6.17
N SER A 223 21.24 9.72 -5.75
CA SER A 223 21.62 8.47 -5.05
C SER A 223 21.43 8.53 -3.51
N GLY A 224 20.77 9.56 -2.98
CA GLY A 224 20.54 9.75 -1.54
C GLY A 224 19.18 9.23 -1.05
N PRO A 225 18.96 9.09 0.26
CA PRO A 225 17.66 8.72 0.80
C PRO A 225 16.61 9.81 0.51
N ASP A 226 15.55 9.44 -0.21
CA ASP A 226 14.47 10.34 -0.65
C ASP A 226 13.98 11.25 0.50
N PRO A 227 14.09 12.59 0.37
CA PRO A 227 13.71 13.52 1.43
C PRO A 227 12.22 13.43 1.79
N LEU A 228 11.37 13.10 0.80
CA LEU A 228 9.94 12.90 0.99
C LEU A 228 9.62 11.63 1.80
N THR A 229 10.41 10.57 1.66
CA THR A 229 10.22 9.29 2.37
C THR A 229 10.39 9.46 3.88
N LYS A 230 11.24 10.39 4.35
CA LYS A 230 11.37 10.74 5.77
C LYS A 230 10.11 11.39 6.35
N ILE A 231 9.45 12.26 5.59
CA ILE A 231 8.20 12.92 5.98
C ILE A 231 7.06 11.89 6.07
N PHE A 232 6.94 11.01 5.07
CA PHE A 232 5.89 9.99 5.03
C PHE A 232 6.05 8.90 6.10
N ARG A 233 7.28 8.52 6.48
CA ARG A 233 7.51 7.57 7.58
C ARG A 233 6.95 8.07 8.93
N GLY A 234 6.96 9.39 9.15
CA GLY A 234 6.30 10.01 10.31
C GLY A 234 4.78 9.93 10.22
N LEU A 235 4.22 10.22 9.05
CA LEU A 235 2.78 10.23 8.79
C LEU A 235 2.15 8.81 8.81
N THR A 236 2.82 7.79 8.29
CA THR A 236 2.34 6.39 8.33
C THR A 236 2.32 5.83 9.76
N SER A 237 3.24 6.27 10.62
CA SER A 237 3.21 5.94 12.05
C SER A 237 1.95 6.48 12.73
N ILE A 238 1.55 7.71 12.38
CA ILE A 238 0.37 8.41 12.92
C ILE A 238 -0.94 7.84 12.34
N LEU A 239 -1.00 7.62 11.02
CA LEU A 239 -2.18 7.06 10.33
C LEU A 239 -2.38 5.55 10.60
N GLY A 240 -1.34 4.83 11.04
CA GLY A 240 -1.43 3.45 11.50
C GLY A 240 -1.92 3.30 12.95
N TRP A 241 -2.12 4.41 13.68
CA TRP A 241 -2.60 4.41 15.06
C TRP A 241 -4.09 4.02 15.20
N PRO A 242 -5.03 4.53 14.36
CA PRO A 242 -6.44 4.12 14.42
C PRO A 242 -6.65 2.65 14.06
N LEU A 243 -5.93 2.14 13.05
CA LEU A 243 -5.99 0.73 12.63
C LEU A 243 -5.48 -0.21 13.74
N ARG A 244 -4.38 0.13 14.41
CA ARG A 244 -3.85 -0.64 15.56
C ARG A 244 -4.79 -0.59 16.76
N PHE A 245 -5.45 0.55 16.99
CA PHE A 245 -6.46 0.71 18.04
C PHE A 245 -7.72 -0.15 17.79
N VAL A 246 -8.24 -0.16 16.55
CA VAL A 246 -9.37 -1.01 16.14
C VAL A 246 -9.00 -2.49 16.22
N GLN A 247 -7.77 -2.87 15.85
CA GLN A 247 -7.28 -4.25 16.00
C GLN A 247 -7.22 -4.68 17.48
N HIS A 248 -7.01 -3.74 18.41
CA HIS A 248 -7.09 -3.97 19.85
C HIS A 248 -8.52 -4.16 20.36
N LEU A 249 -9.50 -3.48 19.76
CA LEU A 249 -10.92 -3.57 20.09
C LEU A 249 -11.59 -4.85 19.55
N TYR A 250 -11.13 -5.38 18.41
CA TYR A 250 -11.73 -6.54 17.74
C TYR A 250 -11.00 -7.87 18.01
N ARG A 251 -10.07 -7.95 18.97
CA ARG A 251 -9.48 -9.23 19.36
C ARG A 251 -10.58 -10.15 19.92
N PRO A 252 -10.86 -11.32 19.33
CA PRO A 252 -11.91 -12.19 19.84
C PRO A 252 -11.53 -12.66 21.24
N ARG A 253 -12.34 -12.29 22.22
CA ARG A 253 -12.28 -12.80 23.59
C ARG A 253 -12.67 -14.28 23.53
N ARG A 254 -11.70 -15.20 23.35
CA ARG A 254 -11.97 -16.63 23.50
C ARG A 254 -12.50 -16.87 24.92
N ARG A 255 -13.76 -17.27 25.00
CA ARG A 255 -14.50 -17.59 26.21
C ARG A 255 -13.75 -18.65 27.02
N ARG A 256 -13.28 -18.29 28.22
CA ARG A 256 -13.04 -19.25 29.31
C ARG A 256 -14.40 -19.56 29.92
N ILE A 257 -14.88 -20.77 29.70
CA ILE A 257 -16.05 -21.33 30.39
C ILE A 257 -15.58 -21.78 31.77
N SER A 258 -16.29 -21.35 32.81
CA SER A 258 -16.08 -21.74 34.20
C SER A 258 -16.56 -23.16 34.44
N GLY A 259 -15.76 -23.98 35.14
CA GLY A 259 -16.14 -25.30 35.63
C GLY A 259 -15.41 -25.65 36.94
N ARG A 260 -16.05 -25.28 38.06
CA ARG A 260 -16.28 -26.05 39.30
C ARG A 260 -15.09 -26.67 40.09
N GLY A 261 -14.84 -26.11 41.28
CA GLY A 261 -14.26 -26.74 42.51
C GLY A 261 -12.80 -27.19 42.43
N THR A 262 -11.93 -27.17 43.45
CA THR A 262 -12.05 -27.07 44.91
C THR A 262 -10.65 -26.70 45.46
N VAL A 263 -10.62 -26.14 46.68
CA VAL A 263 -9.51 -25.63 47.51
C VAL A 263 -8.09 -26.25 47.41
N GLY A 264 -7.07 -25.40 47.62
CA GLY A 264 -5.71 -25.79 48.00
C GLY A 264 -4.68 -24.67 47.74
N GLY A 265 -4.04 -24.15 48.78
CA GLY A 265 -3.27 -22.90 48.75
C GLY A 265 -1.81 -22.96 48.28
N THR A 266 -1.24 -21.75 48.30
CA THR A 266 0.15 -21.41 48.67
C THR A 266 1.19 -21.17 47.54
N GLN A 267 1.64 -19.91 47.49
CA GLN A 267 2.88 -19.33 46.94
C GLN A 267 3.40 -19.75 45.56
N ARG A 268 3.21 -18.84 44.58
CA ARG A 268 3.96 -18.84 43.31
C ARG A 268 5.38 -18.33 43.56
N ARG A 269 6.33 -19.27 43.67
CA ARG A 269 7.77 -19.06 43.52
C ARG A 269 8.06 -18.45 42.14
N THR A 270 8.82 -17.36 42.13
CA THR A 270 9.48 -16.80 40.95
C THR A 270 10.29 -17.90 40.24
N ALA A 271 10.08 -18.08 38.93
CA ALA A 271 10.90 -18.99 38.14
C ALA A 271 12.32 -18.41 38.05
N TYR A 272 13.29 -19.10 38.65
CA TYR A 272 14.70 -18.76 38.50
C TYR A 272 15.21 -19.26 37.15
N VAL A 273 16.21 -18.57 36.59
CA VAL A 273 16.85 -18.86 35.29
C VAL A 273 18.36 -18.91 35.55
N TRP A 274 19.08 -19.86 34.95
CA TRP A 274 20.55 -19.94 35.04
C TRP A 274 21.17 -19.90 33.64
N ARG A 275 22.33 -19.27 33.52
CA ARG A 275 23.04 -19.12 32.25
C ARG A 275 24.08 -20.22 32.09
N CYS A 276 24.06 -20.93 30.97
CA CYS A 276 25.04 -21.97 30.66
C CYS A 276 26.45 -21.39 30.51
N SER A 277 27.43 -21.98 31.19
CA SER A 277 28.85 -21.61 31.11
C SER A 277 29.44 -21.82 29.71
N GLU A 278 29.01 -22.88 29.01
CA GLU A 278 29.57 -23.29 27.72
C GLU A 278 29.04 -22.48 26.52
N CYS A 279 27.72 -22.27 26.46
CA CYS A 279 27.07 -21.63 25.30
C CYS A 279 26.32 -20.34 25.63
N THR A 280 26.35 -19.88 26.88
CA THR A 280 25.71 -18.65 27.36
C THR A 280 24.18 -18.59 27.25
N TYR A 281 23.53 -19.71 26.92
CA TYR A 281 22.07 -19.80 26.85
C TYR A 281 21.44 -19.78 28.25
N ASP A 282 20.34 -19.03 28.38
CA ASP A 282 19.59 -18.86 29.63
C ASP A 282 18.54 -19.98 29.78
N ASN A 283 18.83 -20.95 30.64
CA ASN A 283 18.00 -22.12 30.91
C ASN A 283 17.03 -21.88 32.05
N SER A 284 15.86 -22.51 31.98
CA SER A 284 14.93 -22.56 33.11
C SER A 284 15.60 -23.22 34.31
N GLY A 285 15.38 -22.67 35.50
CA GLY A 285 15.92 -23.20 36.74
C GLY A 285 15.61 -24.67 37.00
N ARG A 286 14.45 -25.15 36.50
CA ARG A 286 14.01 -26.55 36.64
C ARG A 286 14.82 -27.54 35.80
N LEU A 287 15.73 -27.07 34.98
CA LEU A 287 16.56 -27.90 34.10
C LEU A 287 17.99 -27.86 34.60
N ASP A 288 18.54 -29.01 34.94
CA ASP A 288 19.95 -29.15 35.35
C ASP A 288 20.87 -29.39 34.14
N VAL A 289 20.34 -29.33 32.92
CA VAL A 289 21.07 -29.51 31.67
C VAL A 289 20.63 -28.43 30.68
N CYS A 290 21.60 -27.90 29.93
CA CYS A 290 21.36 -26.86 28.94
C CYS A 290 20.55 -27.37 27.73
N GLU A 291 19.45 -26.70 27.39
CA GLU A 291 18.60 -27.07 26.26
C GLU A 291 19.31 -26.99 24.90
N MET A 292 20.32 -26.12 24.78
CA MET A 292 21.00 -25.86 23.51
C MET A 292 22.20 -26.77 23.27
N CYS A 293 23.05 -26.96 24.28
CA CYS A 293 24.32 -27.69 24.13
C CYS A 293 24.37 -29.00 24.91
N GLY A 294 23.40 -29.27 25.80
CA GLY A 294 23.38 -30.49 26.60
C GLY A 294 24.39 -30.52 27.75
N SER A 295 25.12 -29.43 28.00
CA SER A 295 26.03 -29.35 29.15
C SER A 295 25.25 -29.28 30.45
N SER A 296 25.63 -30.10 31.42
CA SER A 296 25.06 -30.07 32.77
C SER A 296 25.36 -28.74 33.45
N ARG A 297 24.50 -28.36 34.38
CA ARG A 297 24.71 -27.22 35.26
C ARG A 297 25.80 -27.58 36.27
N ASP A 298 26.91 -26.85 36.22
CA ASP A 298 27.98 -26.99 37.21
C ASP A 298 27.50 -26.43 38.56
N ASP A 299 26.99 -27.30 39.43
CA ASP A 299 26.72 -26.98 40.83
C ASP A 299 27.98 -27.28 41.66
N ASP A 300 28.78 -26.26 41.95
CA ASP A 300 29.84 -26.33 42.96
C ASP A 300 29.21 -26.57 44.35
N GLY A 301 29.11 -27.84 44.77
CA GLY A 301 29.10 -28.25 46.19
C GLY A 301 28.00 -29.19 46.70
N LEU A 302 28.28 -30.51 46.64
CA LEU A 302 28.02 -31.56 47.66
C LEU A 302 26.56 -32.03 47.99
N PRO A 303 26.38 -33.31 48.40
CA PRO A 303 25.98 -34.43 47.54
C PRO A 303 24.52 -34.86 47.77
N SER A 304 23.92 -35.54 46.79
CA SER A 304 22.61 -36.21 46.97
C SER A 304 22.69 -37.70 46.60
N PRO A 305 21.86 -38.54 47.25
CA PRO A 305 22.05 -39.98 47.31
C PRO A 305 21.46 -40.72 46.10
N ASP A 306 22.04 -41.89 45.86
CA ASP A 306 21.60 -42.94 44.94
C ASP A 306 20.09 -43.08 44.83
N LEU A 307 19.58 -43.07 43.60
CA LEU A 307 18.42 -43.87 43.21
C LEU A 307 18.52 -44.22 41.72
N SER A 308 18.79 -45.49 41.52
CA SER A 308 18.88 -46.23 40.27
C SER A 308 17.60 -46.17 39.45
N GLY A 309 17.76 -45.97 38.14
CA GLY A 309 16.66 -46.02 37.17
C GLY A 309 17.18 -45.98 35.74
N GLN A 310 17.62 -47.14 35.24
CA GLN A 310 18.07 -47.34 33.86
C GLN A 310 17.02 -46.82 32.85
N THR A 311 17.41 -45.86 32.02
CA THR A 311 16.80 -45.63 30.70
C THR A 311 17.91 -45.74 29.67
N PRO A 312 17.67 -46.43 28.52
CA PRO A 312 18.74 -46.78 27.61
C PRO A 312 19.26 -45.51 26.90
N GLU A 313 20.55 -45.22 27.09
CA GLU A 313 21.25 -44.17 26.34
C GLU A 313 21.18 -44.48 24.85
N LEU A 314 20.44 -43.65 24.12
CA LEU A 314 20.43 -43.67 22.65
C LEU A 314 21.80 -43.21 22.15
N SER A 315 22.48 -44.05 21.37
CA SER A 315 23.79 -43.70 20.83
C SER A 315 23.72 -42.48 19.91
N LEU A 316 24.79 -41.67 19.92
CA LEU A 316 24.92 -40.45 19.10
C LEU A 316 24.66 -40.70 17.61
N GLU A 317 25.02 -41.88 17.12
CA GLU A 317 24.83 -42.27 15.72
C GLU A 317 23.35 -42.47 15.36
N GLU A 318 22.52 -42.93 16.30
CA GLU A 318 21.08 -43.06 16.09
C GLU A 318 20.36 -41.71 16.13
N LEU A 319 20.84 -40.76 16.95
CA LEU A 319 20.36 -39.37 16.92
C LEU A 319 20.74 -38.67 15.61
N ARG A 320 21.92 -38.99 15.06
CA ARG A 320 22.40 -38.44 13.79
C ARG A 320 21.58 -38.94 12.60
N SER A 321 21.25 -40.22 12.55
CA SER A 321 20.44 -40.81 11.48
C SER A 321 19.01 -40.24 11.45
N ARG A 322 18.39 -40.05 12.62
CA ARG A 322 17.04 -39.47 12.74
C ARG A 322 16.97 -38.00 12.35
N ARG A 323 18.07 -37.24 12.47
CA ARG A 323 18.15 -35.84 12.00
C ARG A 323 18.20 -35.76 10.48
N VAL A 324 18.90 -36.67 9.80
CA VAL A 324 19.00 -36.69 8.33
C VAL A 324 17.67 -37.07 7.68
N GLN A 325 16.93 -38.03 8.25
CA GLN A 325 15.62 -38.44 7.72
C GLN A 325 14.54 -37.35 7.83
N ARG A 326 14.70 -36.34 8.68
CA ARG A 326 13.73 -35.24 8.84
C ARG A 326 13.74 -34.22 7.71
N PHE A 327 14.79 -34.19 6.88
CA PHE A 327 14.95 -33.24 5.77
C PHE A 327 14.64 -33.85 4.39
N ILE A 328 14.22 -35.13 4.34
CA ILE A 328 13.90 -35.85 3.08
C ILE A 328 12.38 -36.07 2.94
N ARG A 329 11.54 -35.27 3.63
CA ARG A 329 10.08 -35.34 3.45
C ARG A 329 9.43 -33.99 3.22
#